data_AF-A0AAW7YEY6-F1
#
_entry.id   AF-A0AAW7YEY6-F1
#
_cell.length_a   1.000
_cell.length_b   1.000
_cell.length_c   1.000
_cell.angle_alpha   90.00
_cell.angle_beta   90.00
_cell.angle_gamma   90.00
#
_symmetry.space_group_name_H-M   'P 1'
#
loop_
_entity.id
_entity.type
_entity.pdbx_description
1 polymer ?
#
loop_
_entity_poly.entity_id
_entity_poly.type
_entity_poly.pdbx_seq_one_letter_code
_entity_poly.pdbx_strand_id
1 'polypeptide(L)'
;MIKLINLCLSLFIITLCSSKLANAHDSHTHTAPWQACENMHKTEQCSYTNGDGDLFKGTCQLFNEVLMCVRNQPIIHVEDLAKDAQSTNKKTHHHETLSDNGVH
;
A
#
# COMPACT_ATOMS: atom_id res chain seq x y z
N MET A 1 29.76 37.91 38.96
CA MET A 1 28.88 38.16 37.80
C MET A 1 29.22 37.28 36.60
N ILE A 2 30.48 37.25 36.14
CA ILE A 2 30.93 36.42 34.99
C ILE A 2 30.64 34.90 35.16
N LYS A 3 30.79 34.37 36.38
CA LYS A 3 30.49 32.94 36.68
C LYS A 3 29.00 32.59 36.58
N LEU A 4 28.09 33.53 36.88
CA LEU A 4 26.66 33.33 36.70
C LEU A 4 26.28 33.38 35.21
N ILE A 5 26.91 34.26 34.42
CA ILE A 5 26.67 34.38 32.98
C ILE A 5 27.10 33.09 32.25
N ASN A 6 28.27 32.53 32.59
CA ASN A 6 28.75 31.28 31.99
C ASN A 6 27.91 30.06 32.38
N LEU A 7 27.39 30.03 33.61
CA LEU A 7 26.49 28.96 34.06
C LEU A 7 25.15 29.02 33.30
N CYS A 8 24.57 30.20 33.14
CA CYS A 8 23.34 30.38 32.36
C CYS A 8 23.54 30.04 30.88
N LEU A 9 24.68 30.40 30.30
CA LEU A 9 24.99 30.08 28.90
C LEU A 9 25.11 28.56 28.66
N SER A 10 25.75 27.84 29.59
CA SER A 10 25.85 26.37 29.51
C SER A 10 24.50 25.67 29.62
N LEU A 11 23.61 26.18 30.48
CA LEU A 11 22.28 25.61 30.68
C LEU A 11 21.40 25.80 29.43
N PHE A 12 21.55 26.94 28.75
CA PHE A 12 20.84 27.24 27.51
C PHE A 12 21.23 26.32 26.35
N ILE A 13 22.52 25.97 26.22
CA ILE A 13 23.00 25.08 25.15
C ILE A 13 22.51 23.63 25.35
N ILE A 14 22.40 23.16 26.60
CA ILE A 14 21.92 21.80 26.89
C ILE A 14 20.45 21.62 26.48
N THR A 15 19.61 22.66 26.65
CA THR A 15 18.18 22.59 26.29
C THR A 15 17.95 22.52 24.77
N LEU A 16 18.83 23.07 23.93
CA LEU A 16 18.68 23.03 22.47
C LEU A 16 18.94 21.65 21.83
N CYS A 17 19.58 20.72 22.53
CA CYS A 17 19.90 19.39 21.98
C CYS A 17 18.79 18.33 22.17
N SER A 18 17.73 18.63 22.92
CA SER A 18 16.73 17.61 23.32
C SER A 18 15.49 17.51 22.43
N SER A 19 15.33 18.35 21.40
CA SER A 19 14.15 18.30 20.52
C SER A 19 14.39 17.44 19.28
N LYS A 20 14.35 16.12 19.46
CA LYS A 20 14.17 15.14 18.38
C LYS A 20 12.95 14.25 18.69
N LEU A 21 11.77 14.87 18.73
CA LEU A 21 10.51 14.12 18.58
C LEU A 21 10.37 13.80 17.09
N ALA A 22 11.03 12.73 16.65
CA ALA A 22 10.87 12.22 15.29
C ALA A 22 9.51 11.50 15.21
N ASN A 23 8.44 12.23 14.89
CA ASN A 23 7.17 11.64 14.46
C ASN A 23 7.33 11.15 13.01
N ALA A 24 8.11 10.09 12.81
CA ALA A 24 8.28 9.46 11.50
C ALA A 24 7.23 8.36 11.23
N HIS A 25 6.31 8.13 12.15
CA HIS A 25 5.38 7.00 12.10
C HIS A 25 3.95 7.36 12.49
N ASP A 26 3.37 8.40 11.86
CA ASP A 26 1.93 8.36 11.55
C ASP A 26 1.77 7.68 10.20
N SER A 27 2.15 6.40 10.14
CA SER A 27 1.61 5.54 9.10
C SER A 27 0.12 5.54 9.37
N HIS A 28 -0.66 6.16 8.50
CA HIS A 28 -2.11 6.06 8.53
C HIS A 28 -2.42 4.58 8.33
N THR A 29 -2.45 3.81 9.41
CA THR A 29 -2.78 2.40 9.38
C THR A 29 -4.26 2.34 9.06
N HIS A 30 -4.57 2.30 7.77
CA HIS A 30 -5.92 2.05 7.28
C HIS A 30 -6.43 0.81 8.00
N THR A 31 -7.60 0.89 8.63
CA THR A 31 -8.22 -0.24 9.35
C THR A 31 -8.72 -1.33 8.39
N ALA A 32 -8.78 -1.04 7.09
CA ALA A 32 -9.28 -1.91 6.04
C ALA A 32 -8.68 -3.34 6.06
N PRO A 33 -7.37 -3.56 6.27
CA PRO A 33 -6.80 -4.91 6.37
C PRO A 33 -7.31 -5.69 7.58
N TRP A 34 -7.58 -5.05 8.72
CA TRP A 34 -8.16 -5.69 9.90
C TRP A 34 -9.65 -5.98 9.72
N GLN A 35 -10.40 -5.01 9.18
CA GLN A 35 -11.83 -5.15 8.91
C GLN A 35 -12.12 -6.29 7.92
N ALA A 36 -11.24 -6.49 6.92
CA ALA A 36 -11.35 -7.60 5.98
C ALA A 36 -11.25 -8.99 6.62
N CYS A 37 -10.81 -9.09 7.89
CA CYS A 37 -10.65 -10.35 8.62
C CYS A 37 -11.44 -10.41 9.93
N GLU A 38 -12.28 -9.42 10.25
CA GLU A 38 -12.97 -9.30 11.55
C GLU A 38 -13.83 -10.53 11.89
N ASN A 39 -14.46 -11.15 10.89
CA ASN A 39 -15.30 -12.35 11.03
C ASN A 39 -14.76 -13.55 10.24
N MET A 40 -13.46 -13.56 9.93
CA MET A 40 -12.82 -14.63 9.15
C MET A 40 -11.92 -15.49 10.04
N HIS A 41 -11.63 -16.69 9.59
CA HIS A 41 -10.66 -17.58 10.22
C HIS A 41 -9.23 -17.34 9.69
N LYS A 42 -8.23 -17.74 10.49
CA LYS A 42 -6.83 -17.72 10.05
C LYS A 42 -6.70 -18.51 8.73
N THR A 43 -5.91 -17.99 7.80
CA THR A 43 -5.64 -18.51 6.45
C THR A 43 -6.75 -18.37 5.41
N GLU A 44 -7.95 -17.91 5.78
CA GLU A 44 -9.00 -17.63 4.79
C GLU A 44 -8.58 -16.52 3.83
N GLN A 45 -9.05 -16.61 2.57
CA GLN A 45 -8.82 -15.58 1.58
C GLN A 45 -9.55 -14.29 1.95
N CYS A 46 -8.85 -13.17 1.84
CA CYS A 46 -9.39 -11.85 2.14
C CYS A 46 -9.01 -10.85 1.05
N SER A 47 -9.78 -9.76 0.95
CA SER A 47 -9.48 -8.65 0.08
C SER A 47 -9.99 -7.33 0.65
N TYR A 48 -9.28 -6.24 0.36
CA TYR A 48 -9.69 -4.88 0.75
C TYR A 48 -9.20 -3.85 -0.27
N THR A 49 -9.72 -2.63 -0.18
CA THR A 49 -9.36 -1.50 -1.04
C THR A 49 -8.77 -0.37 -0.19
N ASN A 50 -7.76 0.33 -0.71
CA ASN A 50 -7.24 1.55 -0.06
C ASN A 50 -8.04 2.80 -0.48
N GLY A 51 -7.62 3.99 -0.03
CA GLY A 51 -8.25 5.26 -0.42
C GLY A 51 -8.16 5.59 -1.91
N ASP A 52 -7.18 5.00 -2.62
CA ASP A 52 -6.93 5.23 -4.05
C ASP A 52 -7.74 4.30 -4.96
N GLY A 53 -8.48 3.34 -4.38
CA GLY A 53 -9.27 2.37 -5.15
C GLY A 53 -8.50 1.10 -5.55
N ASP A 54 -7.26 0.94 -5.09
CA ASP A 54 -6.43 -0.23 -5.38
C ASP A 54 -6.91 -1.45 -4.62
N LEU A 55 -6.98 -2.60 -5.29
CA LEU A 55 -7.44 -3.85 -4.69
C LEU A 55 -6.27 -4.71 -4.21
N PHE A 56 -6.31 -5.04 -2.93
CA PHE A 56 -5.36 -5.91 -2.24
C PHE A 56 -6.01 -7.27 -2.01
N LYS A 57 -5.32 -8.36 -2.36
CA LYS A 57 -5.77 -9.74 -2.13
C LYS A 57 -4.73 -10.52 -1.32
N GLY A 58 -5.22 -11.33 -0.39
CA GLY A 58 -4.41 -11.90 0.67
C GLY A 58 -5.03 -13.09 1.38
N THR A 59 -4.47 -13.41 2.53
CA THR A 59 -5.08 -14.29 3.53
C THR A 59 -5.04 -13.68 4.93
N CYS A 60 -6.00 -14.02 5.77
CA CYS A 60 -6.04 -13.57 7.15
C CYS A 60 -4.92 -14.21 7.98
N GLN A 61 -4.02 -13.39 8.53
CA GLN A 61 -2.91 -13.83 9.38
C GLN A 61 -3.00 -13.17 10.74
N LEU A 62 -2.45 -13.84 11.75
CA LEU A 62 -2.42 -13.32 13.12
C LEU A 62 -1.33 -12.25 13.24
N PHE A 63 -1.71 -11.05 13.68
CA PHE A 63 -0.82 -9.94 13.98
C PHE A 63 -1.21 -9.34 15.33
N ASN A 64 -0.36 -9.54 16.35
CA ASN A 64 -0.62 -9.12 17.73
C ASN A 64 -2.04 -9.47 18.20
N GLU A 65 -2.38 -10.76 18.14
CA GLU A 65 -3.66 -11.34 18.63
C GLU A 65 -4.91 -11.00 17.79
N VAL A 66 -4.81 -10.10 16.81
CA VAL A 66 -5.90 -9.77 15.89
C VAL A 66 -5.59 -10.32 14.50
N LEU A 67 -6.62 -10.73 13.75
CA LEU A 67 -6.42 -11.11 12.34
C LEU A 67 -6.32 -9.87 11.45
N MET A 68 -5.39 -9.90 10.53
CA MET A 68 -5.16 -8.88 9.51
C MET A 68 -5.02 -9.53 8.14
N CYS A 69 -5.59 -8.91 7.12
CA CYS A 69 -5.45 -9.35 5.75
C CYS A 69 -4.03 -9.06 5.23
N VAL A 70 -3.21 -10.09 5.15
CA VAL A 70 -1.84 -9.98 4.61
C VAL A 70 -1.87 -10.26 3.12
N ARG A 71 -1.55 -9.22 2.34
CA ARG A 71 -1.46 -9.30 0.88
C ARG A 71 -0.45 -10.38 0.47
N ASN A 72 -0.87 -11.30 -0.39
CA ASN A 72 -0.02 -12.34 -0.99
C ASN A 72 -0.15 -12.40 -2.53
N GLN A 73 -0.85 -11.43 -3.12
CA GLN A 73 -0.98 -11.26 -4.58
C GLN A 73 -0.54 -9.84 -4.99
N PRO A 74 -0.20 -9.61 -6.27
CA PRO A 74 0.04 -8.27 -6.79
C PRO A 74 -1.12 -7.32 -6.51
N ILE A 75 -0.81 -6.02 -6.36
CA ILE A 75 -1.84 -4.98 -6.22
C ILE A 75 -2.51 -4.82 -7.58
N ILE A 76 -3.83 -4.80 -7.60
CA ILE A 76 -4.59 -4.46 -8.79
C ILE A 76 -4.90 -2.98 -8.68
N HIS A 77 -4.17 -2.16 -9.42
CA HIS A 77 -4.38 -0.73 -9.42
C HIS A 77 -5.58 -0.35 -10.27
N VAL A 78 -6.37 0.61 -9.81
CA VAL A 78 -7.57 1.07 -10.54
C VAL A 78 -7.21 1.61 -11.93
N GLU A 79 -6.01 2.18 -12.06
CA GLU A 79 -5.49 2.74 -13.31
C GLU A 79 -5.08 1.68 -14.34
N ASP A 80 -4.69 0.48 -13.91
CA ASP A 80 -4.41 -0.63 -14.82
C ASP A 80 -5.71 -1.26 -15.37
N LEU A 81 -6.76 -1.34 -14.54
CA LEU A 81 -8.07 -1.81 -14.99
C LEU A 81 -8.65 -0.94 -16.11
N ALA A 82 -8.43 0.38 -16.05
CA ALA A 82 -8.87 1.31 -17.08
C ALA A 82 -8.13 1.12 -18.42
N LYS A 83 -6.84 0.76 -18.38
CA LYS A 83 -6.03 0.49 -19.58
C LYS A 83 -6.42 -0.84 -20.23
N ASP A 84 -6.69 -1.87 -19.43
CA ASP A 84 -7.10 -3.18 -19.93
C ASP A 84 -8.49 -3.17 -20.58
N ALA A 85 -9.42 -2.39 -20.02
CA ALA A 85 -10.74 -2.15 -20.63
C ALA A 85 -10.64 -1.43 -21.99
N GLN A 86 -9.60 -0.61 -22.20
CA GLN A 86 -9.34 0.03 -23.49
C GLN A 86 -8.62 -0.90 -24.47
N SER A 87 -7.74 -1.78 -23.99
CA SER A 87 -7.01 -2.76 -24.82
C SER A 87 -7.94 -3.85 -25.40
N THR A 88 -8.96 -4.27 -24.65
CA THR A 88 -9.97 -5.23 -25.12
C THR A 88 -10.92 -4.65 -26.18
N ASN A 89 -11.05 -3.33 -26.27
CA ASN A 89 -11.82 -2.66 -27.33
C ASN A 89 -11.02 -2.50 -28.63
N LYS A 90 -9.68 -2.47 -28.56
CA LYS A 90 -8.78 -2.32 -29.73
C LYS A 90 -8.32 -3.67 -30.30
N LYS A 91 -9.21 -4.66 -30.37
CA LYS A 91 -9.03 -5.90 -31.16
C LYS A 91 -10.22 -6.09 -32.10
N THR A 92 -10.56 -5.06 -32.84
CA THR A 92 -11.38 -5.17 -34.05
C THR A 92 -10.86 -4.12 -35.01
N HIS A 93 -10.66 -4.50 -36.27
CA HIS A 93 -10.19 -3.73 -37.43
C HIS A 93 -8.74 -3.99 -37.90
N HIS A 94 -8.71 -4.77 -38.99
CA HIS A 94 -7.67 -4.96 -40.03
C HIS A 94 -6.54 -5.95 -39.66
N HIS A 95 -6.36 -7.10 -40.31
CA HIS A 95 -6.44 -7.38 -41.76
C HIS A 95 -6.91 -8.83 -42.01
N GLU A 96 -7.93 -8.96 -42.84
CA GLU A 96 -8.30 -10.16 -43.56
C GLU A 96 -7.30 -10.37 -44.72
N THR A 97 -6.65 -11.53 -44.78
CA THR A 97 -6.18 -12.08 -46.07
C THR A 97 -6.30 -13.59 -46.02
N LEU A 98 -7.34 -14.04 -46.73
CA LEU A 98 -7.46 -15.25 -47.53
C LEU A 98 -6.45 -16.38 -47.30
N SER A 99 -7.03 -17.52 -46.94
CA SER A 99 -6.67 -18.88 -47.35
C SER A 99 -6.05 -18.93 -48.76
N ASP A 100 -4.84 -19.48 -48.90
CA ASP A 100 -4.42 -20.14 -50.13
C ASP A 100 -4.01 -21.59 -49.83
N ASN A 101 -4.50 -22.47 -50.69
CA ASN A 101 -4.51 -23.92 -50.52
C ASN A 101 -3.16 -24.50 -50.98
N GLY A 102 -2.57 -25.36 -50.16
CA GLY A 102 -1.55 -26.30 -50.64
C GLY A 102 -2.22 -27.47 -51.32
N VAL A 103 -2.11 -27.59 -52.65
CA VAL A 103 -2.28 -28.83 -53.43
C VAL A 103 -1.47 -28.72 -54.74
N HIS A 104 -0.56 -29.70 -54.92
CA HIS A 104 0.30 -30.07 -56.06
C HIS A 104 1.72 -29.48 -56.13
#